data_AF-A0A3C0KBN7-F1
#
_entry.id   AF-A0A3C0KBN7-F1
#
_cell.length_a   1.000
_cell.length_b   1.000
_cell.length_c   1.000
_cell.angle_alpha   90.00
_cell.angle_beta   90.00
_cell.angle_gamma   90.00
#
_symmetry.space_group_name_H-M   'P 1'
#
loop_
_entity.id
_entity.type
_entity.pdbx_description
1 polymer ?
#
loop_
_entity_poly.entity_id
_entity_poly.type
_entity_poly.pdbx_seq_one_letter_code
_entity_poly.pdbx_strand_id
1 'polypeptide(L)'
;DPIDRADLSLDTLVPDNPNKPYDMKELILKTVDDGDFFEIQPDYAKNIIVGFARMDGQTVGIVANQPLVLAGCLDIKSSIKAARFVR
;
A
#
# COMPACT_ATOMS: atom_id res chain seq x y z
N ASP A 1 -11.15 13.87 6.43
CA ASP A 1 -10.58 14.34 5.16
C ASP A 1 -11.69 14.60 4.14
N PRO A 2 -11.57 15.57 3.21
CA PRO A 2 -12.50 15.73 2.09
C PRO A 2 -12.41 14.56 1.11
N ILE A 3 -13.56 14.03 0.65
CA ILE A 3 -13.63 12.89 -0.28
C ILE A 3 -13.09 13.21 -1.68
N ASP A 4 -13.05 14.49 -2.05
CA ASP A 4 -12.60 15.04 -3.33
C ASP A 4 -11.16 15.57 -3.28
N ARG A 5 -10.40 15.24 -2.22
CA ARG A 5 -8.99 15.63 -2.10
C ARG A 5 -8.18 15.04 -3.25
N ALA A 6 -7.56 15.91 -4.03
CA ALA A 6 -6.54 15.55 -5.01
C ALA A 6 -5.14 15.79 -4.44
N ASP A 7 -4.25 14.81 -4.57
CA ASP A 7 -2.82 14.96 -4.26
C ASP A 7 -2.00 14.91 -5.55
N LEU A 8 -1.62 16.09 -6.05
CA LEU A 8 -0.85 16.26 -7.29
C LEU A 8 0.53 15.62 -7.24
N SER A 9 1.07 15.33 -6.05
CA SER A 9 2.36 14.66 -5.94
C SER A 9 2.31 13.21 -6.43
N LEU A 10 1.12 12.58 -6.40
CA LEU A 10 0.92 11.20 -6.86
C LEU A 10 1.09 11.05 -8.38
N ASP A 11 0.88 12.12 -9.15
CA ASP A 11 1.11 12.14 -10.60
C ASP A 11 2.58 11.85 -10.97
N THR A 12 3.50 12.06 -10.02
CA THR A 12 4.94 11.86 -10.20
C THR A 12 5.50 10.68 -9.40
N LEU A 13 4.65 9.94 -8.69
CA LEU A 13 5.10 8.83 -7.82
C LEU A 13 5.68 7.67 -8.63
N VAL A 14 5.03 7.31 -9.74
CA VAL A 14 5.49 6.23 -10.62
C VAL A 14 6.64 6.75 -11.48
N PRO A 15 7.85 6.19 -11.38
CA PRO A 15 8.97 6.65 -12.18
C PRO A 15 8.82 6.32 -13.66
N ASP A 16 9.27 7.21 -14.55
CA ASP A 16 9.30 6.96 -16.00
C ASP A 16 10.17 5.76 -16.38
N ASN A 17 11.20 5.47 -15.58
CA ASN A 17 12.06 4.31 -15.78
C ASN A 17 11.42 3.07 -15.13
N PRO A 18 11.05 2.04 -15.90
CA PRO A 18 10.37 0.85 -15.39
C PRO A 18 11.23 0.02 -14.42
N ASN A 19 12.55 0.20 -14.44
CA ASN A 19 13.47 -0.50 -13.53
C ASN A 19 13.66 0.23 -12.20
N LYS A 20 13.09 1.44 -12.04
CA LYS A 20 13.21 2.21 -10.81
C LYS A 20 12.01 1.89 -9.90
N PRO A 21 12.23 1.33 -8.70
CA PRO A 21 11.15 1.08 -7.75
C PRO A 21 10.69 2.39 -7.09
N TYR A 22 9.49 2.34 -6.51
CA TYR A 22 8.90 3.41 -5.70
C TYR A 22 8.27 2.82 -4.43
N ASP A 23 8.07 3.65 -3.41
CA ASP A 23 7.47 3.19 -2.17
C ASP A 23 5.94 3.20 -2.25
N MET A 24 5.34 2.02 -2.24
CA MET A 24 3.89 1.91 -2.23
C MET A 24 3.24 2.45 -0.93
N LYS A 25 3.99 2.54 0.18
CA LYS A 25 3.47 3.14 1.42
C LYS A 25 3.16 4.62 1.26
N GLU A 26 3.93 5.32 0.43
CA GLU A 26 3.67 6.73 0.14
C GLU A 26 2.29 6.92 -0.49
N LEU A 27 1.94 6.06 -1.46
CA LEU A 27 0.61 6.06 -2.08
C LEU A 27 -0.48 5.82 -1.03
N ILE A 28 -0.30 4.80 -0.19
CA ILE A 28 -1.28 4.44 0.84
C ILE A 28 -1.53 5.62 1.79
N LEU A 29 -0.46 6.20 2.36
CA LEU A 29 -0.55 7.30 3.31
C LEU A 29 -1.19 8.57 2.70
N LYS A 30 -0.97 8.83 1.42
CA LYS A 30 -1.59 9.97 0.72
C LYS A 30 -3.03 9.73 0.28
N THR A 31 -3.48 8.48 0.25
CA THR A 31 -4.84 8.13 -0.18
C THR A 31 -5.80 8.01 1.00
N VAL A 32 -5.33 7.54 2.15
CA VAL A 32 -6.17 7.31 3.33
C VAL A 32 -6.46 8.59 4.10
N ASP A 33 -7.54 8.57 4.89
CA ASP A 33 -7.91 9.67 5.76
C ASP A 33 -6.79 9.97 6.77
N ASP A 34 -6.41 11.25 6.88
CA ASP A 34 -5.42 11.75 7.85
C ASP A 34 -4.03 11.07 7.78
N GLY A 35 -3.76 10.29 6.73
CA GLY A 35 -2.54 9.49 6.61
C GLY A 35 -2.44 8.35 7.62
N ASP A 36 -3.55 7.92 8.22
CA ASP A 36 -3.56 6.84 9.22
C ASP A 36 -3.67 5.45 8.56
N PHE A 37 -2.59 4.68 8.68
CA PHE A 37 -2.52 3.32 8.17
C PHE A 37 -1.94 2.37 9.23
N PHE A 38 -2.75 1.41 9.65
CA PHE A 38 -2.36 0.35 10.56
C PHE A 38 -1.88 -0.88 9.79
N GLU A 39 -0.57 -0.96 9.57
CA GLU A 39 0.04 -2.08 8.86
C GLU A 39 0.05 -3.37 9.69
N ILE A 40 -0.36 -4.47 9.07
CA ILE A 40 -0.34 -5.80 9.66
C ILE A 40 0.88 -6.58 9.16
N GLN A 41 1.63 -7.14 10.10
CA GLN A 41 2.85 -7.91 9.84
C GLN A 41 3.89 -7.13 9.00
N PRO A 42 4.35 -5.94 9.46
CA PRO A 42 5.27 -5.08 8.70
C PRO A 42 6.62 -5.74 8.45
N ASP A 43 7.05 -6.67 9.31
CA ASP A 43 8.35 -7.35 9.20
C ASP A 43 8.32 -8.69 8.47
N TYR A 44 7.14 -9.14 8.02
CA TYR A 44 6.96 -10.41 7.31
C TYR A 44 6.45 -10.18 5.88
N ALA A 45 7.07 -10.87 4.91
CA ALA A 45 6.74 -10.78 3.48
C ALA A 45 6.58 -9.33 2.99
N LYS A 46 7.65 -8.53 3.12
CA LYS A 46 7.69 -7.08 2.85
C LYS A 46 7.41 -6.70 1.38
N ASN A 47 7.38 -7.68 0.48
CA ASN A 47 6.96 -7.55 -0.93
C ASN A 47 5.44 -7.35 -1.10
N ILE A 48 4.64 -7.57 -0.05
CA ILE A 48 3.22 -7.21 0.01
C ILE A 48 2.88 -6.50 1.32
N ILE A 49 2.13 -5.41 1.20
CA ILE A 49 1.63 -4.59 2.30
C ILE A 49 0.17 -4.97 2.51
N VAL A 50 -0.20 -5.24 3.76
CA VAL A 50 -1.60 -5.43 4.15
C VAL A 50 -1.87 -4.67 5.44
N GLY A 51 -3.05 -4.10 5.59
CA GLY A 51 -3.39 -3.32 6.77
C GLY A 51 -4.73 -2.63 6.68
N PHE A 52 -5.08 -1.92 7.74
CA PHE A 52 -6.33 -1.19 7.85
C PHE A 52 -6.10 0.32 7.76
N ALA A 53 -7.06 1.02 7.18
CA ALA A 53 -7.11 2.47 7.16
C ALA A 53 -8.57 2.94 7.28
N ARG A 54 -8.77 4.25 7.21
CA ARG A 54 -10.10 4.85 7.05
C ARG A 54 -10.20 5.62 5.74
N MET A 55 -11.37 5.56 5.14
CA MET A 55 -11.80 6.39 4.01
C MET A 55 -13.23 6.83 4.26
N ASP A 56 -13.50 8.13 4.24
CA ASP A 56 -14.80 8.71 4.62
C ASP A 56 -15.26 8.24 6.02
N GLY A 57 -14.30 8.09 6.94
CA GLY A 57 -14.53 7.58 8.29
C GLY A 57 -14.90 6.09 8.38
N GLN A 58 -15.03 5.39 7.25
CA GLN A 58 -15.29 3.94 7.21
C GLN A 58 -13.97 3.17 7.19
N THR A 59 -13.92 2.06 7.94
CA THR A 59 -12.75 1.18 7.93
C THR A 59 -12.63 0.46 6.60
N VAL A 60 -11.45 0.54 5.99
CA VAL A 60 -11.10 -0.17 4.76
C VAL A 60 -9.87 -1.05 4.97
N GLY A 61 -9.85 -2.21 4.30
CA GLY A 61 -8.68 -3.08 4.23
C GLY A 61 -7.91 -2.81 2.94
N ILE A 62 -6.59 -2.66 3.05
CA ILE A 62 -5.70 -2.39 1.92
C ILE A 62 -4.77 -3.58 1.71
N VAL A 63 -4.61 -3.99 0.45
CA VAL A 63 -3.63 -4.97 0.00
C VAL A 63 -2.88 -4.37 -1.19
N ALA A 64 -1.56 -4.22 -1.08
CA ALA A 64 -0.76 -3.57 -2.12
C ALA A 64 0.63 -4.21 -2.29
N ASN A 65 1.10 -4.35 -3.53
CA ASN A 65 2.44 -4.82 -3.83
C ASN A 65 3.49 -3.75 -3.48
N GLN A 66 4.68 -4.17 -3.02
CA GLN A 66 5.78 -3.26 -2.68
C GLN A 66 6.96 -3.43 -3.66
N PRO A 67 7.10 -2.53 -4.67
CA PRO A 67 8.19 -2.61 -5.65
C PRO A 67 9.60 -2.57 -5.04
N LEU A 68 9.78 -1.93 -3.87
CA LEU A 68 11.08 -1.85 -3.18
C LEU A 68 11.62 -3.21 -2.72
N VAL A 69 10.77 -4.24 -2.62
CA VAL A 69 11.15 -5.56 -2.10
C VAL A 69 10.82 -6.62 -3.13
N LEU A 70 11.84 -7.34 -3.60
CA LEU A 70 11.70 -8.39 -4.63
C LEU A 70 10.93 -7.92 -5.88
N ALA A 71 11.07 -6.64 -6.25
CA ALA A 71 10.31 -6.01 -7.34
C ALA A 71 8.77 -6.10 -7.20
N GLY A 72 8.26 -6.30 -5.98
CA GLY A 72 6.82 -6.49 -5.74
C GLY A 72 6.28 -7.84 -6.22
N CYS A 73 7.15 -8.79 -6.57
CA CYS A 73 6.76 -10.13 -7.01
C CYS A 73 6.03 -10.89 -5.89
N LEU A 74 4.98 -11.60 -6.26
CA LEU A 74 4.28 -12.51 -5.36
C LEU A 74 5.07 -13.80 -5.18
N ASP A 75 5.21 -14.20 -3.92
CA ASP A 75 5.86 -15.41 -3.47
C ASP A 75 4.95 -16.17 -2.49
N ILE A 76 5.42 -17.31 -1.98
CA ILE A 76 4.64 -18.16 -1.08
C ILE A 76 4.23 -17.39 0.19
N LYS A 77 5.16 -16.61 0.77
CA LYS A 77 4.92 -15.91 2.04
C LYS A 77 3.94 -14.75 1.87
N SER A 78 4.11 -13.93 0.84
CA SER A 78 3.19 -12.82 0.51
C SER A 78 1.80 -13.33 0.15
N SER A 79 1.70 -14.43 -0.59
CA SER A 79 0.42 -15.05 -0.92
C SER A 79 -0.33 -15.51 0.33
N ILE A 80 0.35 -16.17 1.27
CA ILE A 80 -0.26 -16.58 2.56
C ILE A 80 -0.68 -15.36 3.38
N LYS A 81 0.18 -14.32 3.44
CA LYS A 81 -0.10 -13.07 4.18
C LYS A 81 -1.36 -12.40 3.65
N ALA A 82 -1.45 -12.17 2.34
CA ALA A 82 -2.61 -11.52 1.72
C ALA A 82 -3.87 -12.37 1.81
N ALA A 83 -3.79 -13.68 1.54
CA ALA A 83 -4.94 -14.57 1.59
C ALA A 83 -5.57 -14.64 3.00
N ARG A 84 -4.75 -14.62 4.06
CA ARG A 84 -5.25 -14.58 5.44
C ARG A 84 -5.85 -13.24 5.84
N PHE A 85 -5.44 -12.15 5.19
CA PHE A 85 -5.97 -10.82 5.47
C PHE A 85 -7.34 -10.61 4.79
N VAL A 86 -7.53 -11.16 3.59
CA VAL A 86 -8.77 -11.00 2.81
C VAL A 86 -9.93 -11.86 3.33
N ARG A 87 -9.63 -12.98 4.00
CA ARG A 87 -10.62 -13.95 4.48
C ARG A 87 -11.15 -13.61 5.88
#